data_AF-A0A534W1G3-F1
#
_entry.id   AF-A0A534W1G3-F1
#
_cell.length_a   1.000
_cell.length_b   1.000
_cell.length_c   1.000
_cell.angle_alpha   90.00
_cell.angle_beta   90.00
_cell.angle_gamma   90.00
#
_symmetry.space_group_name_H-M   'P 1'
#
loop_
_entity.id
_entity.type
_entity.pdbx_description
1 polymer ?
#
loop_
_entity_poly.entity_id
_entity_poly.type
_entity_poly.pdbx_seq_one_letter_code
_entity_poly.pdbx_strand_id
1 'polypeptide(L)'
;MSRRSRRTVNSPPVIAPTGATRQPVLITERGRSAAVLLDVETYDALLRRLAVLEGIARGERAYSEGRVVSRAEARRRLRRWLGARA
;
A
#
# COMPACT_ATOMS: atom_id res chain seq x y z
N MET A 1 27.28 9.74 4.79
CA MET A 1 26.32 9.17 5.77
C MET A 1 25.27 10.24 6.10
N SER A 2 24.05 10.12 5.57
CA SER A 2 22.98 11.11 5.77
C SER A 2 22.24 10.84 7.07
N ARG A 3 22.43 11.70 8.07
CA ARG A 3 21.64 11.69 9.31
C ARG A 3 20.22 12.16 8.96
N ARG A 4 19.30 11.22 8.71
CA ARG A 4 17.87 11.54 8.59
C ARG A 4 17.38 12.09 9.92
N SER A 5 17.15 13.39 9.95
CA SER A 5 16.59 14.13 11.07
C SER A 5 15.19 13.60 11.41
N ARG A 6 15.08 12.81 12.48
CA ARG A 6 13.79 12.44 13.08
C ARG A 6 13.35 13.60 13.97
N ARG A 7 12.31 14.33 13.57
CA ARG A 7 11.59 15.24 14.47
C ARG A 7 10.63 14.40 15.30
N THR A 8 10.88 14.31 16.60
CA THR A 8 9.97 13.74 17.60
C THR A 8 9.18 14.90 18.24
N VAL A 9 7.86 14.78 18.37
CA VAL A 9 7.00 15.79 19.01
C VAL A 9 6.26 15.13 20.18
N ASN A 10 6.29 15.76 21.36
CA ASN A 10 5.67 15.30 22.62
C ASN A 10 4.50 16.20 23.06
N SER A 11 3.57 16.56 22.17
CA SER A 11 2.47 17.51 22.45
C SER A 11 1.14 17.00 21.85
N PRO A 12 -0.05 17.40 22.35
CA PRO A 12 -1.35 17.03 21.76
C PRO A 12 -1.36 17.36 20.25
N PRO A 13 -2.13 16.65 19.40
CA PRO A 13 -1.90 16.60 17.96
C PRO A 13 -2.05 17.98 17.31
N VAL A 14 -0.95 18.74 17.30
CA VAL A 14 -0.77 19.92 16.50
C VAL A 14 -0.66 19.41 15.08
N ILE A 15 -1.63 19.77 14.24
CA ILE A 15 -1.55 19.60 12.78
C ILE A 15 -0.49 20.59 12.31
N ALA A 16 0.79 20.23 12.49
CA ALA A 16 1.88 20.97 11.89
C ALA A 16 1.79 20.71 10.38
N PRO A 17 1.81 21.74 9.51
CA PRO A 17 1.86 21.52 8.08
C PRO A 17 3.10 20.67 7.78
N THR A 18 2.88 19.47 7.24
CA THR A 18 3.94 18.71 6.59
C THR A 18 4.40 19.59 5.43
N GLY A 19 5.59 20.18 5.57
CA GLY A 19 6.18 21.01 4.53
C GLY A 19 6.26 20.27 3.19
N ALA A 20 6.68 20.98 2.13
CA ALA A 20 6.73 20.50 0.74
C ALA A 20 7.30 19.08 0.52
N THR A 21 8.12 18.59 1.46
CA THR A 21 8.52 17.19 1.58
C THR A 21 7.47 16.38 2.37
N ARG A 22 6.60 15.66 1.65
CA ARG A 22 5.67 14.61 2.15
C ARG A 22 6.38 13.49 2.91
N GLN A 23 6.98 13.79 4.07
CA GLN A 23 7.70 12.82 4.90
C GLN A 23 6.84 12.36 6.07
N PRO A 24 6.80 11.04 6.35
CA PRO A 24 6.10 10.50 7.51
C PRO A 24 6.62 11.08 8.83
N VAL A 25 5.71 11.42 9.73
CA VAL A 25 6.05 11.86 11.09
C VAL A 25 5.81 10.71 12.06
N LEU A 26 6.82 10.37 12.85
CA LEU A 26 6.72 9.35 13.90
C LEU A 26 6.32 10.01 15.23
N ILE A 27 5.22 9.55 15.80
CA ILE A 27 4.75 9.93 17.13
C ILE A 27 5.21 8.86 18.12
N THR A 28 5.90 9.29 19.19
CA THR A 28 6.39 8.40 20.25
C THR A 28 5.72 8.72 21.58
N GLU A 29 5.40 7.70 22.36
CA GLU A 29 4.93 7.83 23.74
C GLU A 29 5.91 7.12 24.68
N ARG A 30 6.41 7.83 25.71
CA ARG A 30 7.40 7.30 26.68
C ARG A 30 8.61 6.63 26.00
N GLY A 31 9.07 7.21 24.89
CA GLY A 31 10.21 6.72 24.11
C GLY A 31 9.91 5.53 23.19
N ARG A 32 8.66 5.06 23.10
CA ARG A 32 8.23 3.97 22.20
C ARG A 32 7.43 4.51 21.03
N SER A 33 7.60 3.91 19.86
CA SER A 33 6.78 4.22 18.67
C SER A 33 5.30 3.96 18.98
N ALA A 34 4.47 4.99 18.92
CA ALA A 34 3.04 4.89 19.21
C ALA A 34 2.19 5.01 17.94
N ALA A 35 2.55 5.91 17.02
CA ALA A 35 1.81 6.11 15.77
C ALA A 35 2.69 6.73 14.67
N VAL A 36 2.24 6.63 13.42
CA VAL A 36 2.83 7.33 12.26
C VAL A 36 1.75 8.18 11.62
N LEU A 37 2.05 9.47 11.41
CA LEU A 37 1.18 10.40 10.69
C LEU A 37 1.67 10.54 9.24
N LEU A 38 0.73 10.40 8.30
CA LEU A 38 0.91 10.52 6.86
C LEU A 38 -0.14 11.49 6.30
N ASP A 39 0.19 12.18 5.20
CA ASP A 39 -0.85 12.82 4.38
C ASP A 39 -1.72 11.77 3.68
N VAL A 40 -2.94 12.16 3.35
CA VAL A 40 -3.97 11.26 2.79
C VAL A 40 -3.51 10.68 1.46
N GLU A 41 -2.89 11.48 0.58
CA GLU A 41 -2.42 11.03 -0.72
C GLU A 41 -1.34 9.95 -0.60
N THR A 42 -0.41 10.12 0.35
CA THR A 42 0.62 9.13 0.67
C THR A 42 0.01 7.86 1.25
N TYR A 43 -0.94 7.98 2.18
CA TYR A 43 -1.64 6.83 2.75
C TYR A 43 -2.39 6.02 1.67
N ASP A 44 -3.15 6.71 0.80
CA ASP A 44 -3.87 6.08 -0.30
C ASP A 44 -2.93 5.41 -1.32
N ALA A 45 -1.78 6.04 -1.60
CA ALA A 45 -0.77 5.45 -2.47
C ALA A 45 -0.18 4.15 -1.88
N LEU A 46 0.02 4.10 -0.56
CA LEU A 46 0.44 2.89 0.14
C LEU A 46 -0.63 1.80 0.04
N LEU A 47 -1.91 2.11 0.28
CA LEU A 47 -3.01 1.14 0.15
C LEU A 47 -3.12 0.58 -1.27
N ARG A 48 -3.03 1.43 -2.31
CA ARG A 48 -3.02 0.97 -3.70
C ARG A 48 -1.84 0.04 -3.99
N ARG A 49 -0.65 0.36 -3.48
CA ARG A 49 0.54 -0.49 -3.66
C ARG A 49 0.35 -1.84 -2.96
N LEU A 50 -0.18 -1.86 -1.75
CA LEU A 50 -0.45 -3.09 -1.00
C LEU A 50 -1.45 -3.97 -1.75
N ALA A 51 -2.55 -3.41 -2.26
CA ALA A 51 -3.54 -4.16 -3.02
C ALA A 51 -2.94 -4.84 -4.27
N VAL A 52 -2.02 -4.18 -4.98
CA VAL A 52 -1.29 -4.77 -6.11
C VAL A 52 -0.39 -5.91 -5.65
N LEU A 53 0.40 -5.72 -4.58
CA LEU A 53 1.30 -6.75 -4.04
C LEU A 53 0.53 -7.98 -3.55
N GLU A 54 -0.62 -7.79 -2.91
CA GLU A 54 -1.51 -8.89 -2.52
C GLU A 54 -2.09 -9.62 -3.73
N GLY A 55 -2.46 -8.89 -4.79
CA GLY A 55 -2.86 -9.47 -6.07
C GLY A 55 -1.78 -10.37 -6.68
N ILE A 56 -0.54 -9.88 -6.70
CA ILE A 56 0.63 -10.63 -7.20
C ILE A 56 0.87 -11.86 -6.34
N ALA A 57 0.95 -11.72 -5.02
CA ALA A 57 1.20 -12.84 -4.11
C ALA A 57 0.14 -13.94 -4.22
N ARG A 58 -1.14 -13.56 -4.39
CA ARG A 58 -2.22 -14.53 -4.67
C ARG A 58 -2.03 -15.24 -6.00
N GLY A 59 -1.60 -14.52 -7.03
CA GLY A 59 -1.29 -15.07 -8.35
C GLY A 59 -0.11 -16.05 -8.30
N GLU A 60 0.98 -15.68 -7.63
CA GLU A 60 2.15 -16.54 -7.44
C GLU A 60 1.80 -17.82 -6.70
N ARG A 61 1.01 -17.73 -5.61
CA ARG A 61 0.52 -18.91 -4.89
C ARG A 61 -0.36 -19.79 -5.78
N ALA A 62 -1.27 -19.20 -6.55
CA ALA A 62 -2.12 -19.96 -7.47
C ALA A 62 -1.29 -20.69 -8.54
N TYR A 63 -0.23 -20.05 -9.03
CA TYR A 63 0.72 -20.67 -9.95
C TYR A 63 1.45 -21.85 -9.31
N SER A 64 2.03 -21.68 -8.11
CA SER A 64 2.76 -22.75 -7.43
C SER A 64 1.88 -23.94 -7.06
N GLU A 65 0.61 -23.71 -6.77
CA GLU A 65 -0.38 -24.76 -6.43
C GLU A 65 -1.04 -25.38 -7.68
N GLY A 66 -0.63 -24.99 -8.89
CA GLY A 66 -1.22 -25.49 -10.14
C GLY A 66 -2.66 -25.01 -10.38
N ARG A 67 -3.16 -24.02 -9.63
CA ARG A 67 -4.49 -23.41 -9.79
C ARG A 67 -4.51 -22.40 -10.95
N VAL A 68 -4.03 -22.84 -12.10
CA VAL A 68 -3.95 -22.06 -13.34
C VAL A 68 -4.80 -22.70 -14.43
N VAL A 69 -5.10 -21.92 -15.48
CA VAL A 69 -5.86 -22.39 -16.63
C VAL A 69 -5.16 -22.00 -17.92
N SER A 70 -5.44 -22.74 -18.99
CA SER A 70 -4.94 -22.39 -20.31
C SER A 70 -5.45 -21.02 -20.77
N ARG A 71 -4.72 -20.38 -21.69
CA ARG A 71 -5.12 -19.11 -22.30
C ARG A 71 -6.52 -19.18 -22.92
N ALA A 72 -6.87 -20.29 -23.56
CA ALA A 72 -8.18 -20.50 -24.18
C ALA A 72 -9.30 -20.54 -23.13
N GLU A 73 -9.07 -21.27 -22.04
CA GLU A 73 -9.97 -21.34 -20.89
C GLU A 73 -10.16 -19.97 -20.24
N ALA A 74 -9.07 -19.24 -20.01
CA ALA A 74 -9.11 -17.88 -19.46
C ALA A 74 -9.94 -16.93 -20.34
N ARG A 75 -9.71 -16.92 -21.65
CA ARG A 75 -10.48 -16.09 -22.60
C ARG A 75 -11.97 -16.44 -22.56
N ARG A 76 -12.33 -17.73 -22.49
CA ARG A 76 -13.72 -18.17 -22.39
C ARG A 76 -14.38 -17.68 -21.09
N ARG A 77 -13.67 -17.76 -19.96
CA ARG A 77 -14.14 -17.27 -18.65
C ARG A 77 -14.33 -15.75 -18.64
N LEU A 78 -13.34 -15.00 -19.15
CA LEU A 78 -13.35 -13.54 -19.18
C LEU A 78 -14.46 -12.98 -20.08
N ARG A 79 -14.75 -13.59 -21.23
CA ARG A 79 -15.86 -13.16 -22.11
C ARG A 79 -17.22 -13.17 -21.42
N ARG A 80 -17.45 -14.10 -20.49
CA ARG A 80 -18.70 -14.14 -19.72
C ARG A 80 -18.81 -12.96 -18.74
N TRP A 81 -17.68 -12.46 -18.27
CA TRP A 81 -17.62 -11.40 -17.26
C TRP A 81 -17.54 -9.99 -17.88
N LEU A 82 -16.80 -9.84 -18.98
CA LEU A 82 -16.62 -8.57 -19.70
C LEU A 82 -17.76 -8.25 -20.68
N GLY A 83 -18.73 -9.16 -20.85
CA GLY A 83 -19.77 -9.06 -21.87
C GLY A 83 -19.26 -9.42 -23.27
N ALA A 84 -20.17 -9.83 -24.15
CA ALA A 84 -19.86 -10.39 -25.47
C ALA A 84 -19.29 -9.39 -26.52
N ARG A 85 -18.75 -8.24 -26.10
CA ARG A 85 -18.24 -7.19 -26.99
C ARG A 85 -16.79 -6.73 -26.69
N ALA A 86 -16.05 -7.46 -25.86
CA ALA A 86 -14.60 -7.26 -25.66
C ALA A 86 -13.75 -8.34 -26.34
#